data_AF-A0A841RCR4-F1
#
_entry.id   AF-A0A841RCR4-F1
#
_cell.length_a   1.000
_cell.length_b   1.000
_cell.length_c   1.000
_cell.angle_alpha   90.00
_cell.angle_beta   90.00
_cell.angle_gamma   90.00
#
_symmetry.space_group_name_H-M   'P 1'
#
loop_
_entity.id
_entity.type
_entity.pdbx_description
1 polymer ?
#
loop_
_entity_poly.entity_id
_entity_poly.type
_entity_poly.pdbx_seq_one_letter_code
_entity_poly.pdbx_strand_id
1 'polypeptide(L)'
;MNRIKIIVISAFYLLMSTLLFSQEAVIINKTGFDLYNIYVSPTGMEDWSDDLQPFDVILKDSYRILDLKSYNGEFLFDFRFVDVDGDEYIKKNVDLNLHRKVVVTLDDLSYILDAEQVGRQDEWVVSVRNNTGGTVQELYISPHASNSWGGNLLENDFMENKSTRQFYMSGREEFIDYDIRMDSRDGKFVQEEVTLSNNVTIVITSADRE
;
A
#
# COMPACT_ATOMS: atom_id res chain seq x y z
N MET A 1 57.45 -32.41 13.53
CA MET A 1 56.04 -32.81 13.31
C MET A 1 55.00 -31.90 14.02
N ASN A 2 55.37 -30.67 14.41
CA ASN A 2 54.46 -29.75 15.14
C ASN A 2 54.15 -28.43 14.40
N ARG A 3 54.82 -28.12 13.27
CA ARG A 3 54.56 -26.89 12.50
C ARG A 3 53.42 -27.05 11.47
N ILE A 4 53.20 -28.26 10.96
CA ILE A 4 52.15 -28.56 9.97
C ILE A 4 50.76 -28.60 10.62
N LYS A 5 50.64 -29.01 11.90
CA LYS A 5 49.36 -29.00 12.63
C LYS A 5 48.87 -27.60 13.00
N ILE A 6 49.79 -26.63 13.18
CA ILE A 6 49.42 -25.24 13.55
C ILE A 6 48.89 -24.49 12.32
N ILE A 7 49.42 -24.73 11.13
CA ILE A 7 48.98 -24.06 9.89
C ILE A 7 47.57 -24.50 9.47
N VAL A 8 47.18 -25.75 9.70
CA VAL A 8 45.86 -26.27 9.32
C VAL A 8 44.74 -25.73 10.24
N ILE A 9 45.03 -25.43 11.52
CA ILE A 9 44.05 -24.84 12.44
C ILE A 9 43.83 -23.34 12.11
N SER A 10 44.86 -22.62 11.65
CA SER A 10 44.72 -21.24 11.19
C SER A 10 43.93 -21.10 9.89
N ALA A 11 43.99 -22.09 9.00
CA ALA A 11 43.24 -22.10 7.74
C ALA A 11 41.74 -22.39 7.94
N PHE A 12 41.34 -23.04 9.05
CA PHE A 12 39.94 -23.35 9.34
C PHE A 12 39.17 -22.15 9.90
N TYR A 13 39.84 -21.20 10.55
CA TYR A 13 39.23 -19.94 10.99
C TYR A 13 39.11 -18.88 9.90
N LEU A 14 39.89 -19.00 8.81
CA LEU A 14 39.83 -18.06 7.68
C LEU A 14 38.67 -18.34 6.70
N LEU A 15 37.93 -19.43 6.91
CA LEU A 15 36.80 -19.87 6.08
C LEU A 15 35.43 -19.65 6.73
N MET A 16 35.38 -18.93 7.86
CA MET A 16 34.17 -18.21 8.27
C MET A 16 34.06 -16.93 7.44
N SER A 17 34.04 -17.09 6.10
CA SER A 17 33.63 -16.01 5.21
C SER A 17 32.22 -15.63 5.65
N THR A 18 32.08 -14.42 6.15
CA THR A 18 30.81 -13.79 6.48
C THR A 18 29.79 -14.14 5.40
N LEU A 19 28.75 -14.87 5.77
CA LEU A 19 27.50 -14.83 5.01
C LEU A 19 27.02 -13.40 5.16
N LEU A 20 27.47 -12.52 4.26
CA LEU A 20 26.87 -11.22 4.08
C LEU A 20 25.46 -11.52 3.60
N PHE A 21 24.51 -11.52 4.51
CA PHE A 21 23.10 -11.43 4.16
C PHE A 21 22.94 -10.07 3.48
N SER A 22 23.02 -10.09 2.14
CA SER A 22 22.71 -8.95 1.29
C SER A 22 21.20 -8.76 1.41
N GLN A 23 20.77 -7.73 2.14
CA GLN A 23 19.37 -7.33 2.10
C GLN A 23 19.17 -6.56 0.81
N GLU A 24 18.42 -7.15 -0.14
CA GLU A 24 18.21 -6.51 -1.43
C GLU A 24 16.72 -6.42 -1.74
N ALA A 25 16.33 -5.27 -2.28
CA ALA A 25 15.00 -4.98 -2.80
C ALA A 25 15.04 -4.99 -4.33
N VAL A 26 14.05 -5.64 -4.95
CA VAL A 26 13.81 -5.63 -6.39
C VAL A 26 12.72 -4.61 -6.68
N ILE A 27 13.12 -3.42 -7.09
CA ILE A 27 12.23 -2.33 -7.45
C ILE A 27 11.73 -2.55 -8.87
N ILE A 28 10.42 -2.54 -9.08
CA ILE A 28 9.77 -2.69 -10.39
C ILE A 28 9.01 -1.40 -10.68
N ASN A 29 9.44 -0.69 -11.71
CA ASN A 29 8.84 0.58 -12.09
C ASN A 29 7.63 0.36 -13.00
N LYS A 30 6.44 0.70 -12.48
CA LYS A 30 5.15 0.69 -13.17
C LYS A 30 4.43 2.03 -13.04
N THR A 31 5.15 3.12 -12.81
CA THR A 31 4.60 4.48 -12.79
C THR A 31 4.32 5.00 -14.21
N GLY A 32 4.97 4.43 -15.22
CA GLY A 32 4.91 4.96 -16.59
C GLY A 32 5.92 6.08 -16.86
N PHE A 33 6.69 6.50 -15.85
CA PHE A 33 7.74 7.51 -15.91
C PHE A 33 9.09 6.91 -15.48
N ASP A 34 10.20 7.52 -15.88
CA ASP A 34 11.55 7.07 -15.48
C ASP A 34 11.88 7.58 -14.07
N LEU A 35 12.44 6.71 -13.21
CA LEU A 35 12.77 7.05 -11.81
C LEU A 35 14.27 7.35 -11.67
N TYR A 36 14.58 8.53 -11.13
CA TYR A 36 15.94 9.08 -11.04
C TYR A 36 16.55 8.96 -9.65
N ASN A 37 15.77 9.20 -8.59
CA ASN A 37 16.27 9.10 -7.22
C ASN A 37 15.48 8.09 -6.42
N ILE A 38 16.15 7.39 -5.53
CA ILE A 38 15.53 6.41 -4.64
C ILE A 38 16.07 6.59 -3.24
N TYR A 39 15.17 6.77 -2.30
CA TYR A 39 15.47 6.91 -0.89
C TYR A 39 14.73 5.84 -0.10
N VAL A 40 15.29 5.48 1.04
CA VAL A 40 14.67 4.55 1.98
C VAL A 40 14.74 5.10 3.39
N SER A 41 13.75 4.77 4.21
CA SER A 41 13.74 5.05 5.65
C SER A 41 13.24 3.80 6.37
N PRO A 42 13.86 3.35 7.47
CA PRO A 42 13.21 2.38 8.35
C PRO A 42 11.85 2.94 8.79
N THR A 43 10.80 2.13 8.69
CA THR A 43 9.44 2.59 9.00
C THR A 43 9.35 3.16 10.42
N GLY A 44 8.78 4.35 10.54
CA GLY A 44 8.68 5.08 11.81
C GLY A 44 9.83 6.06 12.09
N MET A 45 10.82 6.13 11.21
CA MET A 45 11.87 7.16 11.24
C MET A 45 11.51 8.32 10.32
N GLU A 46 11.81 9.55 10.75
CA GLU A 46 11.50 10.78 9.99
C GLU A 46 12.54 11.09 8.91
N ASP A 47 13.75 10.56 9.05
CA ASP A 47 14.88 10.86 8.17
C ASP A 47 14.97 9.88 6.99
N TRP A 48 15.11 10.41 5.78
CA TRP A 48 15.38 9.62 4.58
C TRP A 48 16.88 9.38 4.38
N SER A 49 17.23 8.28 3.72
CA SER A 49 18.59 7.99 3.29
C SER A 49 19.14 9.01 2.29
N ASP A 50 20.44 8.92 2.01
CA ASP A 50 20.99 9.43 0.75
C ASP A 50 20.38 8.66 -0.44
N ASP A 51 20.47 9.23 -1.64
CA ASP A 51 20.05 8.54 -2.86
C ASP A 51 20.82 7.22 -3.02
N LEU A 52 20.07 6.12 -3.12
CA LEU A 52 20.59 4.77 -3.27
C LEU A 52 21.10 4.49 -4.69
N GLN A 53 20.78 5.37 -5.66
CA GLN A 53 21.20 5.21 -7.05
C GLN A 53 21.55 6.53 -7.76
N PRO A 54 22.55 7.28 -7.29
CA PRO A 54 22.83 8.64 -7.75
C PRO A 54 23.36 8.76 -9.20
N PHE A 55 23.65 7.64 -9.88
CA PHE A 55 24.27 7.62 -11.21
C PHE A 55 23.52 6.77 -12.23
N ASP A 56 22.28 6.36 -11.93
CA ASP A 56 21.54 5.45 -12.80
C ASP A 56 20.03 5.67 -12.69
N VAL A 57 19.28 5.24 -13.68
CA VAL A 57 17.84 5.49 -13.82
C VAL A 57 17.09 4.17 -13.94
N ILE A 58 15.99 4.02 -13.21
CA ILE A 58 15.06 2.90 -13.45
C ILE A 58 14.07 3.32 -14.52
N LEU A 59 14.33 2.88 -15.75
CA LEU A 59 13.43 3.12 -16.88
C LEU A 59 12.02 2.61 -16.60
N LYS A 60 11.02 3.28 -17.16
CA LYS A 60 9.63 2.84 -17.12
C LYS A 60 9.50 1.39 -17.58
N ASP A 61 8.63 0.63 -16.91
CA ASP A 61 8.41 -0.79 -17.13
C ASP A 61 9.62 -1.72 -16.88
N SER A 62 10.72 -1.20 -16.35
CA SER A 62 11.92 -1.94 -16.00
C SER A 62 11.99 -2.24 -14.50
N TYR A 63 13.05 -2.92 -14.08
CA TYR A 63 13.34 -3.21 -12.68
C TYR A 63 14.80 -2.98 -12.33
N ARG A 64 15.07 -2.90 -11.04
CA ARG A 64 16.41 -2.75 -10.49
C ARG A 64 16.54 -3.44 -9.15
N ILE A 65 17.74 -3.91 -8.84
CA ILE A 65 18.05 -4.51 -7.54
C ILE A 65 18.88 -3.48 -6.76
N LEU A 66 18.40 -3.14 -5.57
CA LEU A 66 19.06 -2.23 -4.63
C LEU A 66 19.64 -3.02 -3.46
N ASP A 67 20.85 -2.66 -3.04
CA ASP A 67 21.54 -3.27 -1.90
C ASP A 67 21.38 -2.38 -0.66
N LEU A 68 20.80 -2.93 0.40
CA LEU A 68 20.45 -2.25 1.65
C LEU A 68 21.31 -2.71 2.84
N LYS A 69 22.51 -3.26 2.59
CA LYS A 69 23.46 -3.73 3.63
C LYS A 69 23.74 -2.74 4.78
N SER A 70 23.56 -1.44 4.56
CA SER A 70 23.76 -0.42 5.59
C SER A 70 22.73 -0.48 6.73
N TYR A 71 21.59 -1.16 6.54
CA TYR A 71 20.45 -1.21 7.48
C TYR A 71 20.40 -2.52 8.28
N ASN A 72 21.51 -2.89 8.91
CA ASN A 72 21.68 -4.17 9.62
C ASN A 72 20.53 -4.51 10.59
N GLY A 73 19.68 -5.47 10.21
CA GLY A 73 18.63 -6.03 11.07
C GLY A 73 17.25 -5.38 10.94
N GLU A 74 17.13 -4.27 10.20
CA GLU A 74 15.84 -3.66 9.86
C GLU A 74 15.28 -4.31 8.61
N PHE A 75 13.98 -4.64 8.57
CA PHE A 75 13.36 -5.25 7.38
C PHE A 75 12.09 -4.51 6.93
N LEU A 76 11.61 -3.57 7.74
CA LEU A 76 10.40 -2.79 7.45
C LEU A 76 10.82 -1.38 7.05
N PHE A 77 10.51 -1.01 5.80
CA PHE A 77 10.97 0.23 5.22
C PHE A 77 9.87 1.00 4.53
N ASP A 78 10.02 2.32 4.54
CA ASP A 78 9.34 3.22 3.63
C ASP A 78 10.32 3.56 2.49
N PHE A 79 9.83 3.55 1.25
CA PHE A 79 10.58 3.92 0.05
C PHE A 79 10.02 5.20 -0.53
N ARG A 80 10.91 6.07 -0.99
CA ARG A 80 10.59 7.25 -1.78
C ARG A 80 11.31 7.20 -3.12
N PHE A 81 10.58 7.36 -4.21
CA PHE A 81 11.12 7.43 -5.56
C PHE A 81 10.86 8.82 -6.12
N VAL A 82 11.74 9.33 -6.98
CA VAL A 82 11.54 10.63 -7.65
C VAL A 82 11.73 10.44 -9.14
N ASP A 83 10.79 10.93 -9.94
CA ASP A 83 10.89 10.85 -11.40
C ASP A 83 11.60 12.04 -12.04
N VAL A 84 11.61 12.07 -13.37
CA VAL A 84 12.30 13.09 -14.18
C VAL A 84 11.78 14.51 -13.96
N ASP A 85 10.51 14.67 -13.59
CA ASP A 85 9.85 15.95 -13.43
C ASP A 85 9.81 16.39 -11.95
N GLY A 86 10.36 15.57 -11.06
CA GLY A 86 10.46 15.85 -9.62
C GLY A 86 9.28 15.33 -8.81
N ASP A 87 8.39 14.56 -9.43
CA ASP A 87 7.27 13.94 -8.74
C ASP A 87 7.77 12.80 -7.84
N GLU A 88 7.35 12.81 -6.58
CA GLU A 88 7.75 11.81 -5.60
C GLU A 88 6.73 10.67 -5.53
N TYR A 89 7.14 9.43 -5.29
CA TYR A 89 6.27 8.28 -5.08
C TYR A 89 6.65 7.61 -3.75
N ILE A 90 5.68 7.35 -2.87
CA ILE A 90 5.93 6.81 -1.51
C ILE A 90 5.29 5.44 -1.35
N LYS A 91 6.11 4.43 -1.04
CA LYS A 91 5.66 3.09 -0.59
C LYS A 91 6.00 2.92 0.88
N LYS A 92 5.00 2.81 1.75
CA LYS A 92 5.19 2.65 3.20
C LYS A 92 5.12 1.18 3.63
N ASN A 93 5.68 0.87 4.80
CA ASN A 93 5.56 -0.42 5.49
C ASN A 93 5.97 -1.64 4.66
N VAL A 94 6.98 -1.51 3.80
CA VAL A 94 7.48 -2.59 2.96
C VAL A 94 8.32 -3.55 3.80
N ASP A 95 7.81 -4.76 4.03
CA ASP A 95 8.53 -5.83 4.74
C ASP A 95 9.36 -6.68 3.75
N LEU A 96 10.67 -6.43 3.71
CA LEU A 96 11.62 -7.13 2.85
C LEU A 96 11.97 -8.54 3.34
N ASN A 97 11.58 -8.93 4.57
CA ASN A 97 11.71 -10.29 5.04
C ASN A 97 10.62 -11.18 4.42
N LEU A 98 9.43 -10.61 4.16
CA LEU A 98 8.31 -11.31 3.52
C LEU A 98 8.39 -11.20 1.99
N HIS A 99 8.59 -9.99 1.47
CA HIS A 99 8.51 -9.70 0.05
C HIS A 99 9.65 -8.78 -0.40
N ARG A 100 10.60 -9.34 -1.14
CA ARG A 100 11.74 -8.60 -1.68
C ARG A 100 11.40 -7.76 -2.92
N LYS A 101 10.18 -7.86 -3.46
CA LYS A 101 9.75 -7.11 -4.64
C LYS A 101 8.94 -5.89 -4.21
N VAL A 102 9.34 -4.73 -4.71
CA VAL A 102 8.65 -3.46 -4.47
C VAL A 102 8.16 -2.96 -5.82
N VAL A 103 6.85 -3.06 -6.06
CA VAL A 103 6.24 -2.54 -7.29
C VAL A 103 5.76 -1.13 -7.00
N VAL A 104 6.33 -0.16 -7.72
CA VAL A 104 5.94 1.26 -7.63
C VAL A 104 5.09 1.63 -8.84
N THR A 105 3.95 2.26 -8.59
CA THR A 105 2.91 2.57 -9.58
C THR A 105 2.48 4.04 -9.45
N LEU A 106 1.63 4.52 -10.37
CA LEU A 106 1.04 5.86 -10.25
C LEU A 106 0.22 6.06 -8.99
N ASP A 107 -0.33 4.99 -8.41
CA ASP A 107 -1.09 5.07 -7.17
C ASP A 107 -0.22 5.43 -5.96
N ASP A 108 1.11 5.33 -6.10
CA ASP A 108 2.07 5.69 -5.04
C ASP A 108 2.52 7.15 -5.12
N LEU A 109 2.03 7.93 -6.09
CA LEU A 109 2.42 9.33 -6.31
C LEU A 109 2.09 10.21 -5.08
N SER A 110 3.14 10.74 -4.49
CA SER A 110 3.15 11.75 -3.44
C SER A 110 2.94 13.14 -4.05
N TYR A 111 1.71 13.65 -3.93
CA TYR A 111 1.42 15.05 -4.23
C TYR A 111 1.99 15.95 -3.13
N ILE A 112 3.11 16.65 -3.37
CA ILE A 112 3.55 17.69 -2.45
C ILE A 112 2.51 18.82 -2.49
N LEU A 113 1.62 18.87 -1.50
CA LEU A 113 0.63 19.92 -1.32
C LEU A 113 0.83 20.57 0.05
N ASP A 114 0.86 21.90 0.03
CA ASP A 114 1.08 22.76 1.19
C ASP A 114 0.22 22.35 2.40
N ALA A 115 0.78 22.55 3.60
CA ALA A 115 0.38 22.00 4.91
C ALA A 115 -1.10 22.21 5.36
N GLU A 116 -1.93 22.86 4.54
CA GLU A 116 -3.36 23.06 4.77
C GLU A 116 -4.24 21.92 4.17
N GLN A 117 -3.68 21.05 3.33
CA GLN A 117 -4.37 19.88 2.73
C GLN A 117 -3.93 18.51 3.31
N VAL A 118 -3.16 18.51 4.41
CA VAL A 118 -2.61 17.30 5.06
C VAL A 118 -3.69 16.32 5.56
N GLY A 119 -4.97 16.69 5.51
CA GLY A 119 -6.10 15.85 5.92
C GLY A 119 -6.72 14.95 4.83
N ARG A 120 -6.25 14.95 3.58
CA ARG A 120 -6.97 14.28 2.46
C ARG A 120 -6.14 13.35 1.56
N GLN A 121 -4.89 13.07 1.90
CA GLN A 121 -3.97 12.51 0.92
C GLN A 121 -4.07 10.99 0.69
N ASP A 122 -4.90 10.27 1.46
CA ASP A 122 -5.17 8.84 1.25
C ASP A 122 -6.64 8.58 0.88
N GLU A 123 -7.38 9.61 0.46
CA GLU A 123 -8.81 9.50 0.12
C GLU A 123 -9.02 8.99 -1.32
N TRP A 124 -9.53 7.77 -1.46
CA TRP A 124 -10.03 7.24 -2.74
C TRP A 124 -11.57 7.21 -2.72
N VAL A 125 -12.17 7.37 -3.89
CA VAL A 125 -13.62 7.60 -4.01
C VAL A 125 -14.33 6.30 -4.38
N VAL A 126 -15.35 5.94 -3.62
CA VAL A 126 -16.29 4.85 -3.93
C VAL A 126 -17.67 5.42 -4.13
N SER A 127 -18.34 5.03 -5.21
CA SER A 127 -19.75 5.35 -5.42
C SER A 127 -20.61 4.16 -5.02
N VAL A 128 -21.67 4.39 -4.25
CA VAL A 128 -22.69 3.37 -3.97
C VAL A 128 -24.01 3.82 -4.54
N ARG A 129 -24.67 2.94 -5.29
CA ARG A 129 -25.97 3.17 -5.92
C ARG A 129 -27.04 2.35 -5.22
N ASN A 130 -28.04 3.05 -4.69
CA ASN A 130 -29.24 2.40 -4.18
C ASN A 130 -30.11 1.96 -5.37
N ASN A 131 -30.28 0.65 -5.53
CA ASN A 131 -31.19 0.03 -6.49
C ASN A 131 -32.08 -1.01 -5.82
N THR A 132 -32.32 -0.87 -4.51
CA THR A 132 -33.08 -1.81 -3.66
C THR A 132 -34.59 -1.74 -3.85
N GLY A 133 -35.09 -0.68 -4.50
CA GLY A 133 -36.52 -0.43 -4.69
C GLY A 133 -37.14 0.50 -3.65
N GLY A 134 -36.45 0.79 -2.54
CA GLY A 134 -36.91 1.68 -1.46
C GLY A 134 -35.88 2.73 -1.06
N THR A 135 -36.21 3.55 -0.07
CA THR A 135 -35.31 4.55 0.51
C THR A 135 -34.43 3.91 1.59
N VAL A 136 -33.12 4.09 1.47
CA VAL A 136 -32.12 3.59 2.43
C VAL A 136 -31.82 4.68 3.45
N GLN A 137 -31.82 4.31 4.73
CA GLN A 137 -31.66 5.21 5.88
C GLN A 137 -30.27 5.11 6.49
N GLU A 138 -29.62 3.95 6.38
CA GLU A 138 -28.27 3.75 6.90
C GLU A 138 -27.41 3.00 5.88
N LEU A 139 -26.13 3.38 5.79
CA LEU A 139 -25.15 2.74 4.92
C LEU A 139 -23.87 2.51 5.71
N TYR A 140 -23.32 1.30 5.58
CA TYR A 140 -22.10 0.89 6.24
C TYR A 140 -21.14 0.25 5.23
N ILE A 141 -19.85 0.55 5.36
CA ILE A 141 -18.78 -0.09 4.59
C ILE A 141 -17.73 -0.55 5.61
N SER A 142 -17.36 -1.83 5.54
CA SER A 142 -16.41 -2.44 6.48
C SER A 142 -15.42 -3.31 5.72
N PRO A 143 -14.14 -3.37 6.13
CA PRO A 143 -13.26 -4.45 5.71
C PRO A 143 -13.94 -5.80 5.95
N HIS A 144 -13.90 -6.73 5.00
CA HIS A 144 -14.51 -8.06 5.14
C HIS A 144 -13.92 -8.83 6.34
N ALA A 145 -12.63 -8.64 6.60
CA ALA A 145 -11.95 -9.22 7.77
C ALA A 145 -12.37 -8.60 9.12
N SER A 146 -13.15 -7.51 9.12
CA SER A 146 -13.60 -6.85 10.35
C SER A 146 -14.87 -7.51 10.90
N ASN A 147 -14.89 -7.75 12.21
CA ASN A 147 -16.08 -8.25 12.91
C ASN A 147 -17.04 -7.11 13.32
N SER A 148 -16.88 -5.90 12.79
CA SER A 148 -17.69 -4.72 13.14
C SER A 148 -17.86 -3.76 11.96
N TRP A 149 -19.08 -3.21 11.81
CA TRP A 149 -19.51 -2.44 10.64
C TRP A 149 -19.13 -0.95 10.63
N GLY A 150 -18.43 -0.44 11.65
CA GLY A 150 -18.18 1.00 11.78
C GLY A 150 -19.45 1.83 11.98
N GLY A 151 -19.38 3.13 11.67
CA GLY A 151 -20.49 4.07 11.80
C GLY A 151 -21.33 4.20 10.53
N ASN A 152 -22.57 4.70 10.68
CA ASN A 152 -23.45 5.01 9.55
C ASN A 152 -22.88 6.16 8.71
N LEU A 153 -22.59 5.90 7.44
CA LEU A 153 -22.00 6.85 6.49
C LEU A 153 -23.02 7.86 5.92
N LEU A 154 -24.33 7.67 6.13
CA LEU A 154 -25.34 8.64 5.73
C LEU A 154 -25.62 9.69 6.79
N GLU A 155 -25.20 9.45 8.03
CA GLU A 155 -25.47 10.30 9.20
C GLU A 155 -26.96 10.66 9.34
N ASN A 156 -27.36 11.86 8.92
CA ASN A 156 -28.74 12.38 8.98
C ASN A 156 -29.44 12.44 7.62
N ASP A 157 -28.86 11.83 6.59
CA ASP A 157 -29.36 11.83 5.23
C ASP A 157 -29.96 10.47 4.84
N PHE A 158 -30.56 10.40 3.66
CA PHE A 158 -31.15 9.19 3.10
C PHE A 158 -30.79 9.05 1.62
N MET A 159 -30.73 7.80 1.16
CA MET A 159 -30.50 7.48 -0.25
C MET A 159 -31.81 7.00 -0.87
N GLU A 160 -32.41 7.83 -1.72
CA GLU A 160 -33.58 7.46 -2.51
C GLU A 160 -33.27 6.32 -3.49
N ASN A 161 -34.29 5.56 -3.88
CA ASN A 161 -34.13 4.55 -4.92
C ASN A 161 -33.59 5.19 -6.21
N LYS A 162 -32.63 4.53 -6.86
CA LYS A 162 -31.86 4.99 -8.02
C LYS A 162 -30.90 6.16 -7.76
N SER A 163 -30.73 6.61 -6.52
CA SER A 163 -29.68 7.59 -6.17
C SER A 163 -28.31 6.93 -6.09
N THR A 164 -27.27 7.72 -6.31
CA THR A 164 -25.87 7.33 -6.14
C THR A 164 -25.19 8.35 -5.24
N ARG A 165 -24.40 7.88 -4.28
CA ARG A 165 -23.61 8.71 -3.37
C ARG A 165 -22.14 8.31 -3.43
N GLN A 166 -21.27 9.31 -3.35
CA GLN A 166 -19.82 9.12 -3.26
C GLN A 166 -19.38 9.15 -1.80
N PHE A 167 -18.43 8.28 -1.47
CA PHE A 167 -17.79 8.18 -0.17
C PHE A 167 -16.28 8.24 -0.37
N TYR A 168 -15.62 8.99 0.50
CA TYR A 168 -14.18 9.14 0.52
C TYR A 168 -13.61 8.18 1.57
N MET A 169 -12.75 7.27 1.13
CA MET A 169 -12.19 6.21 1.96
C MET A 169 -10.71 6.53 2.21
N SER A 170 -10.29 6.58 3.47
CA SER A 170 -8.88 6.78 3.83
C SER A 170 -8.17 5.45 4.06
N GLY A 171 -6.88 5.38 3.70
CA GLY A 171 -6.03 4.22 3.96
C GLY A 171 -6.20 3.15 2.88
N ARG A 172 -5.21 3.02 2.00
CA ARG A 172 -5.05 1.83 1.15
C ARG A 172 -4.14 0.85 1.86
N GLU A 173 -4.69 0.03 2.73
CA GLU A 173 -4.01 -1.20 3.12
C GLU A 173 -4.33 -2.27 2.09
N GLU A 174 -3.28 -2.85 1.50
CA GLU A 174 -3.36 -3.93 0.52
C GLU A 174 -4.09 -5.15 1.16
N PHE A 175 -4.93 -5.84 0.38
CA PHE A 175 -5.70 -7.08 0.69
C PHE A 175 -7.12 -6.98 1.28
N ILE A 176 -7.95 -5.99 0.91
CA ILE A 176 -9.27 -5.83 1.54
C ILE A 176 -10.40 -5.92 0.53
N ASP A 177 -11.06 -7.07 0.48
CA ASP A 177 -12.48 -7.10 0.11
C ASP A 177 -13.29 -6.44 1.24
N TYR A 178 -14.38 -5.77 0.88
CA TYR A 178 -15.22 -5.04 1.81
C TYR A 178 -16.63 -5.63 1.82
N ASP A 179 -17.28 -5.54 2.97
CA ASP A 179 -18.70 -5.78 3.07
C ASP A 179 -19.44 -4.43 3.07
N ILE A 180 -20.55 -4.37 2.36
CA ILE A 180 -21.39 -3.18 2.25
C ILE A 180 -22.80 -3.53 2.68
N ARG A 181 -23.31 -2.79 3.66
CA ARG A 181 -24.67 -2.95 4.17
C ARG A 181 -25.49 -1.69 3.95
N MET A 182 -26.73 -1.87 3.49
CA MET A 182 -27.77 -0.85 3.49
C MET A 182 -28.94 -1.29 4.36
N ASP A 183 -29.34 -0.43 5.29
CA ASP A 183 -30.56 -0.63 6.08
C ASP A 183 -31.65 0.32 5.57
N SER A 184 -32.80 -0.26 5.25
CA SER A 184 -34.02 0.45 4.86
C SER A 184 -35.16 0.08 5.80
N ARG A 185 -36.28 0.80 5.69
CA ARG A 185 -37.52 0.42 6.39
C ARG A 185 -38.02 -0.97 5.99
N ASP A 186 -37.76 -1.39 4.76
CA ASP A 186 -38.29 -2.61 4.17
C ASP A 186 -37.35 -3.82 4.37
N GLY A 187 -36.15 -3.59 4.91
CA GLY A 187 -35.19 -4.65 5.20
C GLY A 187 -33.74 -4.20 5.04
N LYS A 188 -32.87 -5.17 5.28
CA LYS A 188 -31.41 -5.05 5.19
C LYS A 188 -30.92 -5.68 3.90
N PHE A 189 -29.92 -5.06 3.29
CA PHE A 189 -29.26 -5.54 2.09
C PHE A 189 -27.76 -5.59 2.32
N VAL A 190 -27.11 -6.69 1.96
CA VAL A 190 -25.69 -6.92 2.19
C VAL A 190 -25.04 -7.48 0.94
N GLN A 191 -23.93 -6.87 0.52
CA GLN A 191 -22.96 -7.48 -0.38
C GLN A 191 -21.67 -7.72 0.39
N GLU A 192 -21.23 -8.97 0.41
CA GLU A 192 -19.98 -9.39 1.06
C GLU A 192 -18.86 -9.55 0.04
N GLU A 193 -17.63 -9.49 0.52
CA GLU A 193 -16.41 -9.75 -0.26
C GLU A 193 -16.32 -8.87 -1.54
N VAL A 194 -16.72 -7.61 -1.45
CA VAL A 194 -16.68 -6.65 -2.57
C VAL A 194 -15.29 -6.04 -2.68
N THR A 195 -14.57 -6.37 -3.75
CA THR A 195 -13.32 -5.69 -4.07
C THR A 195 -13.58 -4.23 -4.47
N LEU A 196 -13.11 -3.30 -3.65
CA LEU A 196 -13.25 -1.88 -3.91
C LEU A 196 -12.00 -1.29 -4.58
N SER A 197 -12.19 -0.32 -5.47
CA SER A 197 -11.11 0.42 -6.15
C SER A 197 -11.53 1.87 -6.38
N ASN A 198 -10.55 2.74 -6.67
CA ASN A 198 -10.84 4.16 -6.89
C ASN A 198 -11.82 4.37 -8.05
N ASN A 199 -12.84 5.20 -7.83
CA ASN A 199 -13.96 5.49 -8.72
C ASN A 199 -14.88 4.31 -9.07
N VAL A 200 -14.81 3.20 -8.32
CA VAL A 200 -15.76 2.09 -8.51
C VAL A 200 -17.19 2.53 -8.16
N THR A 201 -18.18 1.99 -8.90
CA THR A 201 -19.59 2.11 -8.53
C THR A 201 -20.14 0.75 -8.13
N ILE A 202 -20.53 0.61 -6.87
CA ILE A 202 -21.21 -0.57 -6.36
C ILE A 202 -22.72 -0.35 -6.45
N VAL A 203 -23.44 -1.35 -6.93
CA VAL A 203 -24.90 -1.30 -7.08
C VAL A 203 -25.53 -2.34 -6.17
N ILE A 204 -26.24 -1.88 -5.15
CA ILE A 204 -26.99 -2.76 -4.23
C ILE A 204 -28.44 -2.80 -4.68
N THR A 205 -28.97 -4.00 -4.82
CA THR A 205 -30.28 -4.31 -5.40
C THR A 205 -31.16 -5.05 -4.41
N SER A 206 -32.42 -5.28 -4.78
CA SER A 206 -33.33 -6.11 -3.98
C SER A 206 -32.91 -7.58 -3.90
N ALA A 207 -32.00 -8.05 -4.78
CA ALA A 207 -31.48 -9.42 -4.75
C ALA A 207 -30.46 -9.62 -3.62
N ASP A 208 -29.85 -8.53 -3.13
CA ASP A 208 -28.86 -8.54 -2.05
C ASP A 208 -29.52 -8.51 -0.66
N ARG A 209 -30.81 -8.82 -0.57
CA ARG A 209 -31.56 -8.79 0.68
C ARG A 209 -31.18 -9.98 1.56
N GLU A 210 -30.89 -9.69 2.83
CA GLU A 210 -30.70 -10.69 3.90
C GLU A 210 -32.07 -11.12 4.48
#